data_AF-A0A9D8CCU8-F1
#
_entry.id   AF-A0A9D8CCU8-F1
#
_cell.length_a   1.000
_cell.length_b   1.000
_cell.length_c   1.000
_cell.angle_alpha   90.00
_cell.angle_beta   90.00
_cell.angle_gamma   90.00
#
_symmetry.space_group_name_H-M   'P 1'
#
loop_
_entity.id
_entity.type
_entity.pdbx_description
1 polymer ?
#
loop_
_entity_poly.entity_id
_entity_poly.type
_entity_poly.pdbx_seq_one_letter_code
_entity_poly.pdbx_strand_id
1 'polypeptide(L)'
;MRHLTPETVGRPLARYSHAVEVEAGSRLLFLSGQLAVAKDGSVPEGVAAQAELIFRNCLEILAAAGMTARDLVRVSTFLTRAEDLKPYMAVRDRYVADPPPASTLLLIQGFSRPEFKIEVEMVAAKG
;
A
#
# COMPACT_ATOMS: atom_id res chain seq x y z
N MET A 1 -1.41 -8.76 16.18
CA MET A 1 -1.50 -9.14 14.74
C MET A 1 -0.49 -10.25 14.46
N ARG A 2 -0.82 -11.20 13.59
CA ARG A 2 0.07 -12.32 13.22
C ARG A 2 0.25 -12.40 11.70
N HIS A 3 1.49 -12.31 11.23
CA HIS A 3 1.83 -12.47 9.81
C HIS A 3 2.09 -13.95 9.51
N LEU A 4 1.47 -14.46 8.45
CA LEU A 4 1.49 -15.87 8.10
C LEU A 4 2.13 -16.06 6.72
N THR A 5 3.19 -16.87 6.70
CA THR A 5 3.87 -17.32 5.47
C THR A 5 4.23 -18.81 5.63
N PRO A 6 3.24 -19.71 5.61
CA PRO A 6 3.47 -21.13 5.87
C PRO A 6 4.34 -21.76 4.77
N GLU A 7 5.20 -22.69 5.15
CA GLU A 7 6.11 -23.41 4.24
C GLU A 7 5.39 -24.43 3.35
N THR A 8 4.12 -24.74 3.65
CA THR A 8 3.29 -25.69 2.90
C THR A 8 2.75 -25.14 1.58
N VAL A 9 3.00 -23.86 1.26
CA VAL A 9 2.66 -23.21 -0.01
C VAL A 9 3.89 -22.49 -0.57
N GLY A 10 3.91 -22.22 -1.87
CA GLY A 10 5.01 -21.50 -2.51
C GLY A 10 5.25 -20.13 -1.86
N ARG A 11 6.52 -19.72 -1.71
CA ARG A 11 6.88 -18.45 -1.07
C ARG A 11 6.31 -17.24 -1.82
N PRO A 12 6.08 -16.11 -1.13
CA PRO A 12 5.70 -14.86 -1.77
C PRO A 12 6.66 -14.48 -2.90
N LEU A 13 6.12 -14.08 -4.07
CA LEU A 13 6.92 -13.66 -5.23
C LEU A 13 7.60 -12.29 -5.03
N ALA A 14 7.23 -11.58 -3.97
CA ALA A 14 7.68 -10.24 -3.63
C ALA A 14 7.60 -10.04 -2.11
N ARG A 15 7.95 -8.84 -1.62
CA ARG A 15 7.93 -8.50 -0.19
C ARG A 15 6.49 -8.29 0.35
N TYR A 16 5.79 -9.38 0.67
CA TYR A 16 4.47 -9.39 1.32
C TYR A 16 4.28 -10.69 2.14
N SER A 17 3.33 -10.70 3.07
CA SER A 17 2.90 -11.90 3.80
C SER A 17 1.72 -12.57 3.09
N HIS A 18 1.60 -13.91 3.09
CA HIS A 18 0.44 -14.59 2.48
C HIS A 18 -0.88 -14.18 3.15
N ALA A 19 -0.86 -14.03 4.47
CA ALA A 19 -1.98 -13.51 5.24
C ALA A 19 -1.48 -12.69 6.43
N VAL A 20 -2.34 -11.80 6.91
CA VAL A 20 -2.20 -11.13 8.20
C VAL A 20 -3.48 -11.37 8.98
N GLU A 21 -3.34 -12.00 10.14
CA GLU A 21 -4.43 -12.24 11.07
C GLU A 21 -4.49 -11.10 12.09
N VAL A 22 -5.70 -10.57 12.27
CA VAL A 22 -5.98 -9.49 13.22
C VAL A 22 -6.73 -10.08 14.41
N GLU A 23 -6.28 -9.72 15.62
CA GLU A 23 -6.88 -10.21 16.87
C GLU A 23 -8.27 -9.60 17.09
N ALA A 24 -9.15 -10.38 17.71
CA ALA A 24 -10.48 -9.90 18.10
C ALA A 24 -10.38 -8.67 19.02
N GLY A 25 -11.23 -7.67 18.79
CA GLY A 25 -11.21 -6.41 19.55
C GLY A 25 -10.25 -5.34 19.02
N SER A 26 -9.43 -5.66 18.01
CA SER A 26 -8.57 -4.65 17.36
C SER A 26 -9.40 -3.56 16.69
N ARG A 27 -8.96 -2.31 16.79
CA ARG A 27 -9.51 -1.19 16.01
C ARG A 27 -9.00 -1.27 14.57
N LEU A 28 -9.93 -1.31 13.62
CA LEU A 28 -9.63 -1.27 12.19
C LEU A 28 -9.70 0.16 11.65
N LEU A 29 -8.79 0.48 10.74
CA LEU A 29 -8.82 1.71 9.96
C LEU A 29 -8.76 1.36 8.48
N PHE A 30 -9.76 1.84 7.74
CA PHE A 30 -9.87 1.66 6.29
C PHE A 30 -9.52 2.99 5.64
N LEU A 31 -8.44 3.03 4.87
CA LEU A 31 -8.07 4.21 4.11
C LEU A 31 -8.74 4.12 2.75
N SER A 32 -9.35 5.23 2.28
CA SER A 32 -9.71 5.37 0.88
C SER A 32 -8.48 5.21 0.00
N GLY A 33 -8.68 4.79 -1.25
CA GLY A 33 -7.61 4.79 -2.25
C GLY A 33 -6.95 6.16 -2.37
N GLN A 34 -5.63 6.17 -2.26
CA GLN A 34 -4.81 7.36 -2.33
C GLN A 34 -4.23 7.50 -3.74
N LEU A 35 -4.52 8.64 -4.36
CA LEU A 35 -3.90 9.12 -5.59
C LEU A 35 -2.82 10.15 -5.25
N ALA A 36 -1.89 10.36 -6.17
CA ALA A 36 -0.76 11.27 -5.98
C ALA A 36 -1.12 12.74 -6.23
N VAL A 37 -2.05 13.28 -5.42
CA VAL A 37 -2.42 14.70 -5.46
C VAL A 37 -1.70 15.42 -4.32
N ALA A 38 -0.84 16.38 -4.65
CA ALA A 38 -0.16 17.22 -3.68
C ALA A 38 -1.10 18.27 -3.09
N LYS A 39 -0.69 18.94 -2.01
CA LYS A 39 -1.52 19.95 -1.31
C LYS A 39 -1.91 21.14 -2.21
N ASP A 40 -1.09 21.45 -3.21
CA ASP A 40 -1.35 22.49 -4.22
C ASP A 40 -2.19 21.98 -5.41
N GLY A 41 -2.62 20.72 -5.38
CA GLY A 41 -3.38 20.06 -6.43
C GLY A 41 -2.55 19.49 -7.58
N SER A 42 -1.22 19.67 -7.56
CA SER A 42 -0.33 19.11 -8.58
C SER A 42 -0.19 17.58 -8.47
N VAL A 43 0.16 16.94 -9.58
CA VAL A 43 0.42 15.50 -9.66
C VAL A 43 1.86 15.32 -10.13
N PRO A 44 2.73 14.65 -9.33
CA PRO A 44 4.10 14.47 -9.74
C PRO A 44 4.20 13.53 -10.94
N GLU A 45 5.21 13.76 -11.77
CA GLU A 45 5.44 12.96 -12.97
C GLU A 45 6.13 11.62 -12.62
N GLY A 46 5.62 10.54 -13.22
CA GLY A 46 6.23 9.20 -13.08
C GLY A 46 5.72 8.41 -11.88
N VAL A 47 5.62 7.08 -12.03
CA VAL A 47 5.02 6.22 -11.01
C VAL A 47 5.77 6.26 -9.68
N ALA A 48 7.10 6.39 -9.71
CA ALA A 48 7.90 6.37 -8.49
C ALA A 48 7.62 7.61 -7.62
N ALA A 49 7.55 8.79 -8.23
CA ALA A 49 7.23 10.03 -7.52
C ALA A 49 5.77 10.05 -7.04
N GLN A 50 4.86 9.49 -7.83
CA GLN A 50 3.46 9.32 -7.42
C GLN A 50 3.33 8.37 -6.23
N ALA A 51 3.98 7.21 -6.28
CA ALA A 51 4.01 6.26 -5.17
C ALA A 51 4.62 6.90 -3.91
N GLU A 52 5.73 7.65 -4.03
CA GLU A 52 6.37 8.32 -2.89
C GLU A 52 5.41 9.28 -2.19
N LEU A 53 4.65 10.07 -2.97
CA LEU A 53 3.64 10.96 -2.41
C LEU A 53 2.48 10.18 -1.77
N ILE A 54 1.99 9.15 -2.44
CA ILE A 54 0.90 8.29 -1.94
C ILE A 54 1.28 7.66 -0.60
N PHE A 55 2.44 7.02 -0.50
CA PHE A 55 2.86 6.38 0.76
C PHE A 55 3.09 7.39 1.88
N ARG A 56 3.64 8.58 1.60
CA ARG A 56 3.73 9.65 2.60
C ARG A 56 2.35 10.08 3.09
N ASN A 57 1.39 10.29 2.18
CA ASN A 57 0.03 10.63 2.54
C ASN A 57 -0.61 9.52 3.40
N CYS A 58 -0.43 8.25 3.04
CA CYS A 58 -0.90 7.13 3.86
C CYS A 58 -0.30 7.15 5.27
N LEU A 59 1.01 7.39 5.42
CA LEU A 59 1.64 7.48 6.73
C LEU A 59 1.08 8.63 7.58
N GLU A 60 0.82 9.79 6.98
CA GLU A 60 0.19 10.93 7.67
C GLU A 60 -1.25 10.58 8.12
N ILE A 61 -2.03 9.89 7.27
CA ILE A 61 -3.38 9.43 7.60
C ILE A 61 -3.36 8.41 8.75
N LEU A 62 -2.42 7.45 8.71
CA LEU A 62 -2.21 6.51 9.82
C LEU A 62 -1.85 7.27 11.11
N ALA A 63 -0.91 8.22 11.03
CA ALA A 63 -0.47 9.00 12.19
C ALA A 63 -1.62 9.79 12.81
N ALA A 64 -2.51 10.38 12.00
CA ALA A 64 -3.71 11.07 12.48
C ALA A 64 -4.67 10.14 13.25
N ALA A 65 -4.67 8.83 12.97
CA ALA A 65 -5.40 7.81 13.72
C ALA A 65 -4.61 7.21 14.90
N GLY A 66 -3.38 7.67 15.15
CA GLY A 66 -2.47 7.11 16.14
C GLY A 66 -1.91 5.74 15.74
N MET A 67 -1.80 5.47 14.43
CA MET A 67 -1.24 4.26 13.82
C MET A 67 0.04 4.58 13.04
N THR A 68 0.74 3.55 12.62
CA THR A 68 2.02 3.59 11.90
C THR A 68 2.05 2.52 10.80
N ALA A 69 3.11 2.48 10.00
CA ALA A 69 3.32 1.42 9.01
C ALA A 69 3.32 -0.01 9.59
N ARG A 70 3.61 -0.16 10.90
CA ARG A 70 3.58 -1.46 11.59
C ARG A 70 2.16 -1.97 11.82
N ASP A 71 1.17 -1.09 11.75
CA ASP A 71 -0.24 -1.41 11.92
C ASP A 71 -0.90 -1.83 10.58
N LEU A 72 -0.17 -1.78 9.47
CA LEU A 72 -0.70 -2.16 8.15
C LEU A 72 -0.98 -3.66 8.06
N VAL A 73 -2.21 -3.99 7.68
CA VAL A 73 -2.70 -5.36 7.47
C VAL A 73 -2.69 -5.71 5.99
N ARG A 74 -3.15 -4.77 5.14
CA ARG A 74 -3.30 -4.99 3.71
C ARG A 74 -2.94 -3.75 2.90
N VAL A 75 -2.29 -3.97 1.75
CA VAL A 75 -2.06 -2.97 0.70
C VAL A 75 -2.62 -3.50 -0.62
N SER A 76 -3.63 -2.84 -1.17
CA SER A 76 -4.12 -3.06 -2.53
C SER A 76 -3.51 -1.99 -3.44
N THR A 77 -2.98 -2.37 -4.60
CA THR A 77 -2.38 -1.43 -5.55
C THR A 77 -2.90 -1.64 -6.95
N PHE A 78 -3.18 -0.54 -7.63
CA PHE A 78 -3.65 -0.50 -9.00
C PHE A 78 -2.65 0.29 -9.83
N LEU A 79 -2.21 -0.28 -10.95
CA LEU A 79 -1.28 0.34 -11.90
C LEU A 79 -1.89 0.37 -13.29
N THR A 80 -1.55 1.35 -14.12
CA THR A 80 -2.00 1.38 -15.52
C THR A 80 -1.03 0.66 -16.48
N ARG A 81 0.23 0.47 -16.10
CA ARG A 81 1.27 -0.13 -16.97
C ARG A 81 2.12 -1.15 -16.23
N ALA A 82 2.47 -2.24 -16.92
CA ALA A 82 3.30 -3.30 -16.36
C ALA A 82 4.75 -2.85 -16.09
N GLU A 83 5.29 -1.94 -16.90
CA GLU A 83 6.66 -1.40 -16.74
C GLU A 83 6.84 -0.64 -15.42
N ASP A 84 5.76 -0.13 -14.85
CA ASP A 84 5.74 0.64 -13.60
C ASP A 84 5.82 -0.24 -12.35
N LEU A 85 5.70 -1.57 -12.49
CA LEU A 85 5.69 -2.53 -11.38
C LEU A 85 6.95 -2.45 -10.52
N LYS A 86 8.14 -2.56 -11.13
CA LYS A 86 9.41 -2.57 -10.39
C LYS A 86 9.69 -1.22 -9.71
N PRO A 87 9.54 -0.07 -10.40
CA PRO A 87 9.68 1.24 -9.75
C PRO A 87 8.74 1.43 -8.56
N TYR A 88 7.46 1.05 -8.68
CA TYR A 88 6.51 1.10 -7.56
C TYR A 88 6.97 0.21 -6.38
N MET A 89 7.34 -1.05 -6.65
CA MET A 89 7.73 -1.99 -5.60
C MET A 89 8.94 -1.49 -4.80
N ALA A 90 9.92 -0.89 -5.48
CA ALA A 90 11.07 -0.28 -4.82
C ALA A 90 10.70 0.89 -3.90
N VAL A 91 9.63 1.63 -4.21
CA VAL A 91 9.07 2.65 -3.31
C VAL A 91 8.35 1.97 -2.14
N ARG A 92 7.34 1.13 -2.41
CA ARG A 92 6.55 0.44 -1.37
C ARG A 92 7.43 -0.21 -0.32
N ASP A 93 8.47 -0.92 -0.74
CA ASP A 93 9.30 -1.71 0.16
C ASP A 93 10.09 -0.86 1.17
N ARG A 94 10.27 0.45 0.91
CA ARG A 94 10.84 1.43 1.85
C ARG A 94 9.83 1.92 2.89
N TYR A 95 8.53 1.81 2.60
CA TYR A 95 7.45 2.38 3.42
C TYR A 95 6.69 1.35 4.24
N VAL A 96 6.66 0.08 3.81
CA VAL A 96 6.01 -0.99 4.56
C VAL A 96 6.96 -1.59 5.60
N ALA A 97 6.42 -1.89 6.79
CA ALA A 97 7.16 -2.45 7.90
C ALA A 97 7.67 -3.88 7.62
N ASP A 98 8.46 -4.39 8.57
CA ASP A 98 8.78 -5.81 8.66
C ASP A 98 8.16 -6.40 9.95
N PRO A 99 7.42 -7.51 9.88
CA PRO A 99 7.02 -8.24 8.66
C PRO A 99 6.08 -7.41 7.76
N PRO A 100 6.09 -7.64 6.43
CA PRO A 100 5.28 -6.85 5.50
C PRO A 100 3.79 -7.24 5.54
N PRO A 101 2.87 -6.33 5.18
CA PRO A 101 1.43 -6.60 5.12
C PRO A 101 1.08 -7.63 4.04
N ALA A 102 -0.18 -8.09 4.03
CA ALA A 102 -0.72 -8.75 2.85
C ALA A 102 -0.80 -7.77 1.68
N SER A 103 -0.61 -8.25 0.45
CA SER A 103 -0.58 -7.37 -0.72
C SER A 103 -1.27 -7.97 -1.94
N THR A 104 -1.90 -7.11 -2.73
CA THR A 104 -2.44 -7.44 -4.05
C THR A 104 -2.12 -6.31 -5.01
N LEU A 105 -1.74 -6.66 -6.24
CA LEU A 105 -1.50 -5.70 -7.31
C LEU A 105 -2.31 -6.08 -8.54
N LEU A 106 -2.93 -5.08 -9.16
CA LEU A 106 -3.71 -5.22 -10.39
C LEU A 106 -3.21 -4.24 -11.45
N LEU A 107 -3.21 -4.68 -12.70
CA LEU A 107 -3.09 -3.81 -13.87
C LEU A 107 -4.51 -3.47 -14.35
N ILE A 108 -4.83 -2.18 -14.41
CA ILE A 108 -6.14 -1.66 -14.80
C ILE A 108 -6.04 -0.76 -16.03
N GLN A 109 -7.18 -0.47 -16.66
CA GLN A 109 -7.22 0.34 -17.88
C GLN A 109 -6.91 1.83 -17.64
N GLY A 110 -7.22 2.37 -16.46
CA GLY A 110 -7.03 3.80 -16.18
C GLY A 110 -7.73 4.26 -14.91
N PHE A 111 -7.51 5.53 -14.56
CA PHE A 111 -8.10 6.23 -13.41
C PHE A 111 -8.97 7.41 -13.88
N SER A 112 -9.49 8.19 -12.93
CA SER A 112 -10.33 9.37 -13.19
C SER A 112 -9.63 10.49 -13.99
N ARG A 113 -8.30 10.54 -13.96
CA ARG A 113 -7.47 11.48 -14.73
C ARG A 113 -6.30 10.73 -15.39
N PRO A 114 -5.94 11.05 -16.64
CA PRO A 114 -4.91 10.33 -17.40
C PRO A 114 -3.50 10.42 -16.82
N GLU A 115 -3.20 11.46 -16.05
CA GLU A 115 -1.90 11.66 -15.39
C GLU A 115 -1.69 10.73 -14.18
N PHE A 116 -2.73 10.12 -13.64
CA PHE A 116 -2.59 9.13 -12.57
C PHE A 116 -2.09 7.80 -13.13
N LYS A 117 -1.00 7.29 -12.55
CA LYS A 117 -0.37 6.02 -12.94
C LYS A 117 -0.59 4.93 -11.91
N ILE A 118 -0.90 5.32 -10.67
CA ILE A 118 -1.03 4.44 -9.53
C ILE A 118 -2.08 4.96 -8.53
N GLU A 119 -2.79 4.02 -7.92
CA GLU A 119 -3.60 4.23 -6.71
C GLU A 119 -3.26 3.14 -5.69
N VAL A 120 -3.22 3.51 -4.40
CA VAL A 120 -2.97 2.57 -3.31
C VAL A 120 -4.04 2.70 -2.23
N GLU A 121 -4.66 1.58 -1.88
CA GLU A 121 -5.60 1.45 -0.78
C GLU A 121 -4.97 0.64 0.35
N MET A 122 -5.26 1.00 1.61
CA MET A 122 -4.69 0.34 2.77
C MET A 122 -5.74 0.04 3.85
N VAL A 123 -5.54 -1.07 4.54
CA VAL A 123 -6.24 -1.40 5.79
C VAL A 123 -5.21 -1.56 6.88
N ALA A 124 -5.46 -0.93 8.04
CA ALA A 124 -4.64 -1.03 9.23
C ALA A 124 -5.46 -1.55 10.42
N ALA A 125 -4.78 -2.15 11.40
CA ALA A 125 -5.37 -2.62 12.63
C ALA A 125 -4.44 -2.34 13.82
N LYS A 126 -5.02 -1.92 14.95
CA LYS A 126 -4.30 -1.70 16.20
C LYS A 126 -5.08 -2.30 17.37
N GLY A 127 -4.42 -3.14 18.16
CA GLY A 127 -4.92 -3.70 19.41
C GLY A 127 -4.83 -2.72 20.56
#